data_AF-A0A7D5QEW4-F1
#
_entry.id   AF-A0A7D5QEW4-F1
#
_cell.length_a   1.000
_cell.length_b   1.000
_cell.length_c   1.000
_cell.angle_alpha   90.00
_cell.angle_beta   90.00
_cell.angle_gamma   90.00
#
_symmetry.space_group_name_H-M   'P 1'
#
loop_
_entity.id
_entity.type
_entity.pdbx_description
1 polymer ?
#
loop_
_entity_poly.entity_id
_entity_poly.type
_entity_poly.pdbx_seq_one_letter_code
_entity_poly.pdbx_strand_id
1 'polypeptide(L)'
;MSRGSDPTDPVFAEAWTYESIVSALPGTKFSMGTAVALQVAIFEGGLLVLAAAYDLWNAVPAGTAAVVVAAAGSYLMTSIAASNRTVVMPDRYYRLLFGSSIEVVLAVLAFSALVTHLFVFDPLHAGTELPAARLLPFAVDPAPTPLVTTLFGTEPPVPAVFFALLVLWDLCYRIGTSWWAAVVSIYRELRLGPTGESAVTFRRIEWFNVAFAVVQLALVPVVLDRPVLLLVVSGHVLAVTTASVTAIALSIRRER
;
A
#
# COMPACT_ATOMS: atom_id res chain seq x y z
N MET A 1 34.22 -20.18 12.34
CA MET A 1 33.36 -20.43 11.17
C MET A 1 32.12 -19.55 11.28
N SER A 2 32.22 -18.31 10.80
CA SER A 2 31.10 -17.38 10.65
C SER A 2 30.96 -17.13 9.15
N ARG A 3 29.89 -17.63 8.52
CA ARG A 3 29.52 -17.15 7.19
C ARG A 3 28.90 -15.77 7.39
N GLY A 4 29.64 -14.74 7.01
CA GLY A 4 29.06 -13.43 6.75
C GLY A 4 28.04 -13.58 5.62
N SER A 5 26.90 -12.90 5.79
CA SER A 5 25.84 -12.79 4.81
C SER A 5 26.36 -12.15 3.52
N ASP A 6 26.47 -12.95 2.47
CA ASP A 6 26.76 -12.52 1.12
C ASP A 6 25.50 -11.85 0.53
N PRO A 7 25.55 -10.59 0.06
CA PRO A 7 24.40 -9.92 -0.55
C PRO A 7 23.90 -10.58 -1.85
N THR A 8 24.62 -11.59 -2.37
CA THR A 8 24.26 -12.32 -3.59
C THR A 8 23.47 -13.62 -3.33
N ASP A 9 23.10 -13.91 -2.08
CA ASP A 9 22.29 -15.08 -1.74
C ASP A 9 20.89 -15.00 -2.42
N PRO A 10 20.43 -16.01 -3.19
CA PRO A 10 19.20 -15.97 -3.97
C PRO A 10 17.94 -15.61 -3.17
N VAL A 11 17.98 -15.83 -1.86
CA VAL A 11 16.91 -15.51 -0.91
C VAL A 11 16.56 -14.01 -0.89
N PHE A 12 17.52 -13.12 -1.22
CA PHE A 12 17.27 -11.66 -1.28
C PHE A 12 16.63 -11.18 -2.59
N ALA A 13 16.71 -11.95 -3.68
CA ALA A 13 16.19 -11.55 -5.00
C ALA A 13 14.73 -11.98 -5.24
N GLU A 14 14.17 -12.80 -4.34
CA GLU A 14 12.83 -13.40 -4.48
C GLU A 14 11.84 -12.92 -3.40
N ALA A 15 12.22 -11.90 -2.63
CA ALA A 15 11.47 -11.40 -1.50
C ALA A 15 11.33 -9.88 -1.60
N TRP A 16 10.19 -9.35 -1.17
CA TRP A 16 10.02 -7.92 -1.04
C TRP A 16 11.00 -7.36 -0.01
N THR A 17 11.37 -6.08 -0.15
CA THR A 17 12.27 -5.40 0.80
C THR A 17 11.82 -5.52 2.27
N TYR A 18 10.51 -5.59 2.56
CA TYR A 18 10.05 -5.82 3.94
C TYR A 18 10.33 -7.24 4.44
N GLU A 19 10.27 -8.25 3.57
CA GLU A 19 10.54 -9.65 3.93
C GLU A 19 12.03 -9.86 4.23
N SER A 20 12.91 -9.12 3.55
CA SER A 20 14.35 -9.15 3.80
C SER A 20 14.73 -8.48 5.13
N ILE A 21 14.01 -7.44 5.56
CA ILE A 21 14.19 -6.81 6.88
C ILE A 21 13.68 -7.74 8.00
N VAL A 22 12.51 -8.37 7.81
CA VAL A 22 11.91 -9.26 8.84
C VAL A 22 12.70 -10.56 9.00
N SER A 23 13.20 -11.14 7.91
CA SER A 23 14.02 -12.36 7.95
C SER A 23 15.40 -12.17 8.60
N ALA A 24 15.84 -10.93 8.80
CA ALA A 24 17.07 -10.60 9.53
C ALA A 24 16.92 -10.70 11.06
N LEU A 25 15.69 -10.82 11.60
CA LEU A 25 15.45 -11.02 13.04
C LEU A 25 15.62 -12.51 13.41
N PRO A 26 16.67 -12.90 14.17
CA PRO A 26 16.94 -14.30 14.46
C PRO A 26 15.88 -14.89 15.40
N GLY A 27 15.32 -16.04 15.01
CA GLY A 27 14.63 -16.97 15.93
C GLY A 27 13.11 -17.01 15.91
N THR A 28 12.41 -16.23 15.08
CA THR A 28 10.93 -16.24 15.07
C THR A 28 10.35 -16.63 13.71
N LYS A 29 9.77 -17.84 13.62
CA LYS A 29 8.91 -18.25 12.48
C LYS A 29 7.46 -17.95 12.84
N PHE A 30 6.99 -16.74 12.56
CA PHE A 30 5.58 -16.42 12.72
C PHE A 30 4.78 -16.93 11.51
N SER A 31 3.59 -17.48 11.76
CA SER A 31 2.63 -17.71 10.67
C SER A 31 2.18 -16.37 10.09
N MET A 32 1.77 -16.33 8.82
CA MET A 32 1.25 -15.12 8.18
C MET A 32 0.12 -14.47 9.01
N GLY A 33 -0.82 -15.30 9.51
CA GLY A 33 -1.92 -14.82 10.35
C GLY A 33 -1.44 -14.24 11.68
N THR A 34 -0.45 -14.86 12.32
CA THR A 34 0.14 -14.35 13.59
C THR A 34 0.84 -13.01 13.37
N ALA A 35 1.58 -12.86 12.27
CA ALA A 35 2.26 -11.61 11.96
C ALA A 35 1.27 -10.46 11.71
N VAL A 36 0.20 -10.71 10.94
CA VAL A 36 -0.85 -9.71 10.69
C VAL A 36 -1.60 -9.36 11.98
N ALA A 37 -1.94 -10.35 12.81
CA ALA A 37 -2.60 -10.12 14.09
C ALA A 37 -1.74 -9.27 15.04
N LEU A 38 -0.44 -9.55 15.09
CA LEU A 38 0.52 -8.77 15.88
C LEU A 38 0.63 -7.33 15.36
N GLN A 39 0.70 -7.14 14.03
CA GLN A 39 0.71 -5.81 13.42
C GLN A 39 -0.55 -5.01 13.79
N VAL A 40 -1.73 -5.62 13.68
CA VAL A 40 -3.00 -4.97 14.08
C VAL A 40 -2.97 -4.62 15.56
N ALA A 41 -2.54 -5.54 16.43
CA ALA A 41 -2.47 -5.30 17.86
C ALA A 41 -1.51 -4.14 18.20
N ILE A 42 -0.36 -4.05 17.54
CA ILE A 42 0.62 -2.98 17.75
C ILE A 42 0.08 -1.64 17.24
N PHE A 43 -0.43 -1.59 16.00
CA PHE A 43 -0.88 -0.32 15.43
C PHE A 43 -2.21 0.16 16.04
N GLU A 44 -3.21 -0.71 16.15
CA GLU A 44 -4.48 -0.33 16.79
C GLU A 44 -4.27 -0.04 18.28
N GLY A 45 -3.46 -0.83 18.97
CA GLY A 45 -3.12 -0.58 20.37
C GLY A 45 -2.38 0.76 20.55
N GLY A 46 -1.38 1.05 19.71
CA GLY A 46 -0.67 2.33 19.71
C GLY A 46 -1.59 3.51 19.45
N LEU A 47 -2.49 3.38 18.48
CA LEU A 47 -3.53 4.38 18.18
C LEU A 47 -4.42 4.65 19.39
N LEU A 48 -4.98 3.61 20.01
CA LEU A 48 -5.88 3.76 21.15
C LEU A 48 -5.18 4.30 22.40
N VAL A 49 -3.93 3.89 22.66
CA VAL A 49 -3.11 4.42 23.75
C VAL A 49 -2.84 5.91 23.55
N LEU A 50 -2.47 6.33 22.34
CA LEU A 50 -2.24 7.74 22.02
C LEU A 50 -3.54 8.55 22.08
N ALA A 51 -4.66 7.99 21.60
CA ALA A 51 -5.98 8.61 21.70
C ALA A 51 -6.38 8.86 23.15
N ALA A 52 -6.20 7.87 24.02
CA ALA A 52 -6.48 8.01 25.45
C ALA A 52 -5.52 8.98 26.15
N ALA A 53 -4.23 8.98 25.81
CA ALA A 53 -3.21 9.81 26.46
C ALA A 53 -3.30 11.30 26.10
N TYR A 54 -3.74 11.61 24.87
CA TYR A 54 -3.74 12.98 24.32
C TYR A 54 -5.14 13.50 23.95
N ASP A 55 -6.20 12.78 24.32
CA ASP A 55 -7.60 13.11 23.98
C ASP A 55 -7.86 13.22 22.46
N LEU A 56 -7.32 12.26 21.70
CA LEU A 56 -7.38 12.24 20.21
C LEU A 56 -8.43 11.26 19.68
N TRP A 57 -9.55 11.08 20.37
CA TRP A 57 -10.59 10.13 19.97
C TRP A 57 -11.18 10.42 18.58
N ASN A 58 -11.15 11.69 18.14
CA ASN A 58 -11.56 12.07 16.78
C ASN A 58 -10.65 11.47 15.68
N ALA A 59 -9.39 11.18 16.00
CA ALA A 59 -8.46 10.56 15.05
C ALA A 59 -8.64 9.05 14.92
N VAL A 60 -9.33 8.40 15.87
CA VAL A 60 -9.46 6.94 15.92
C VAL A 60 -10.13 6.37 14.66
N PRO A 61 -11.27 6.88 14.15
CA PRO A 61 -11.87 6.33 12.95
C PRO A 61 -10.94 6.33 11.74
N ALA A 62 -10.20 7.43 11.54
CA ALA A 62 -9.23 7.56 10.46
C ALA A 62 -8.02 6.64 10.66
N GLY A 63 -7.50 6.57 11.89
CA GLY A 63 -6.42 5.68 12.26
C GLY A 63 -6.78 4.21 12.06
N THR A 64 -7.93 3.77 12.57
CA THR A 64 -8.42 2.39 12.42
C THR A 64 -8.61 2.03 10.94
N ALA A 65 -9.15 2.94 10.12
CA ALA A 65 -9.25 2.72 8.67
C ALA A 65 -7.86 2.48 8.04
N ALA A 66 -6.86 3.29 8.42
CA ALA A 66 -5.49 3.09 7.97
C ALA A 66 -4.90 1.75 8.44
N VAL A 67 -5.11 1.36 9.70
CA VAL A 67 -4.66 0.07 10.25
C VAL A 67 -5.29 -1.11 9.50
N VAL A 68 -6.59 -1.04 9.20
CA VAL A 68 -7.29 -2.07 8.42
C VAL A 68 -6.67 -2.22 7.02
N VAL A 69 -6.42 -1.10 6.34
CA VAL A 69 -5.78 -1.11 5.00
C VAL A 69 -4.37 -1.68 5.07
N ALA A 70 -3.58 -1.28 6.07
CA ALA A 70 -2.23 -1.78 6.29
C ALA A 70 -2.22 -3.30 6.54
N ALA A 71 -3.11 -3.78 7.41
CA ALA A 71 -3.22 -5.20 7.76
C ALA A 71 -3.67 -6.06 6.56
N ALA A 72 -4.69 -5.60 5.81
CA ALA A 72 -5.12 -6.25 4.59
C ALA A 72 -4.00 -6.28 3.54
N GLY A 73 -3.25 -5.19 3.40
CA GLY A 73 -2.07 -5.13 2.53
C GLY A 73 -0.98 -6.12 2.94
N SER A 74 -0.72 -6.32 4.23
CA SER A 74 0.23 -7.35 4.70
C SER A 74 -0.18 -8.74 4.27
N TYR A 75 -1.44 -9.09 4.52
CA TYR A 75 -1.95 -10.39 4.16
C TYR A 75 -1.90 -10.62 2.65
N LEU A 76 -2.37 -9.65 1.86
CA LEU A 76 -2.48 -9.77 0.40
C LEU A 76 -1.11 -9.77 -0.28
N MET A 77 -0.17 -8.91 0.13
CA MET A 77 1.17 -8.87 -0.46
C MET A 77 1.97 -10.13 -0.16
N THR A 78 1.85 -10.68 1.06
CA THR A 78 2.47 -11.97 1.39
C THR A 78 1.81 -13.10 0.59
N SER A 79 0.49 -13.06 0.39
CA SER A 79 -0.24 -14.03 -0.43
C SER A 79 0.17 -13.98 -1.90
N ILE A 80 0.38 -12.77 -2.44
CA ILE A 80 0.91 -12.54 -3.79
C ILE A 80 2.32 -13.10 -3.91
N ALA A 81 3.21 -12.81 -2.96
CA ALA A 81 4.58 -13.31 -2.95
C ALA A 81 4.60 -14.86 -2.90
N ALA A 82 3.86 -15.45 -1.97
CA ALA A 82 3.74 -16.90 -1.84
C ALA A 82 3.21 -17.56 -3.12
N SER A 83 2.18 -16.98 -3.75
CA SER A 83 1.60 -17.51 -5.00
C SER A 83 2.54 -17.35 -6.20
N ASN A 84 3.36 -16.30 -6.26
CA ASN A 84 4.35 -16.14 -7.33
C ASN A 84 5.45 -17.22 -7.28
N ARG A 85 5.80 -17.67 -6.07
CA ARG A 85 6.82 -18.71 -5.84
C ARG A 85 6.36 -20.12 -6.22
N THR A 86 5.06 -20.35 -6.43
CA THR A 86 4.55 -21.65 -6.87
C THR A 86 4.52 -21.81 -8.39
N VAL A 87 4.79 -20.72 -9.13
CA VAL A 87 4.81 -20.73 -10.60
C VAL A 87 6.25 -20.74 -11.08
N VAL A 88 6.52 -21.34 -12.24
CA VAL A 88 7.85 -21.29 -12.88
C VAL A 88 7.83 -20.25 -13.99
N MET A 89 8.64 -19.19 -13.84
CA MET A 89 8.81 -18.13 -14.85
C MET A 89 10.30 -17.86 -15.12
N PRO A 90 10.65 -17.24 -16.26
CA PRO A 90 12.02 -16.80 -16.50
C PRO A 90 12.48 -15.79 -15.46
N ASP A 91 13.74 -15.86 -15.01
CA ASP A 91 14.30 -15.01 -13.93
C ASP A 91 14.07 -13.50 -14.11
N ARG A 92 14.00 -13.04 -15.36
CA ARG A 92 13.71 -11.62 -15.68
C ARG A 92 12.38 -11.15 -15.08
N TYR A 93 11.40 -12.05 -14.91
CA TYR A 93 10.13 -11.76 -14.25
C TYR A 93 10.35 -11.47 -12.75
N TYR A 94 11.02 -12.38 -12.04
CA TYR A 94 11.27 -12.24 -10.60
C TYR A 94 12.19 -11.07 -10.29
N ARG A 95 13.23 -10.84 -11.09
CA ARG A 95 14.09 -9.65 -10.95
C ARG A 95 13.32 -8.34 -11.15
N LEU A 96 12.37 -8.31 -12.07
CA LEU A 96 11.54 -7.12 -12.28
C LEU A 96 10.56 -6.93 -11.11
N LEU A 97 9.90 -8.01 -10.69
CA LEU A 97 8.89 -7.97 -9.64
C LEU A 97 9.49 -7.66 -8.26
N PHE A 98 10.51 -8.41 -7.84
CA PHE A 98 11.10 -8.35 -6.50
C PHE A 98 12.45 -7.64 -6.45
N GLY A 99 13.30 -7.85 -7.47
CA GLY A 99 14.69 -7.40 -7.44
C GLY A 99 14.94 -5.95 -7.88
N SER A 100 13.92 -5.21 -8.32
CA SER A 100 14.09 -3.86 -8.88
C SER A 100 14.12 -2.75 -7.82
N SER A 101 13.69 -3.02 -6.59
CA SER A 101 13.53 -2.04 -5.50
C SER A 101 12.67 -0.82 -5.87
N ILE A 102 11.96 -0.86 -7.00
CA ILE A 102 11.18 0.28 -7.48
C ILE A 102 9.97 0.52 -6.57
N GLU A 103 9.49 -0.50 -5.87
CA GLU A 103 8.46 -0.35 -4.84
C GLU A 103 8.94 0.57 -3.71
N VAL A 104 10.22 0.51 -3.35
CA VAL A 104 10.82 1.41 -2.35
C VAL A 104 10.91 2.83 -2.89
N VAL A 105 11.32 3.00 -4.15
CA VAL A 105 11.38 4.33 -4.79
C VAL A 105 9.99 4.97 -4.85
N LEU A 106 8.98 4.20 -5.29
CA LEU A 106 7.59 4.64 -5.31
C LEU A 106 7.07 4.99 -3.91
N ALA A 107 7.42 4.18 -2.90
CA ALA A 107 7.06 4.44 -1.52
C ALA A 107 7.65 5.75 -0.99
N VAL A 108 8.94 5.99 -1.22
CA VAL A 108 9.63 7.22 -0.79
C VAL A 108 9.03 8.44 -1.47
N LEU A 109 8.79 8.37 -2.79
CA LEU A 109 8.17 9.48 -3.52
C LEU A 109 6.74 9.74 -3.04
N ALA A 110 5.92 8.70 -2.89
CA ALA A 110 4.55 8.82 -2.41
C ALA A 110 4.48 9.37 -0.98
N PHE A 111 5.32 8.86 -0.08
CA PHE A 111 5.37 9.33 1.30
C PHE A 111 5.87 10.78 1.39
N SER A 112 6.90 11.15 0.63
CA SER A 112 7.40 12.53 0.57
C SER A 112 6.34 13.49 0.04
N ALA A 113 5.60 13.09 -1.01
CA ALA A 113 4.48 13.85 -1.55
C ALA A 113 3.33 13.97 -0.53
N LEU A 114 3.01 12.91 0.21
CA LEU A 114 1.99 12.91 1.24
C LEU A 114 2.36 13.83 2.42
N VAL A 115 3.60 13.76 2.92
CA VAL A 115 4.08 14.66 3.98
C VAL A 115 4.03 16.11 3.50
N THR A 116 4.51 16.37 2.28
CA THR A 116 4.42 17.71 1.67
C THR A 116 2.97 18.16 1.55
N HIS A 117 2.06 17.25 1.19
CA HIS A 117 0.64 17.56 1.10
C HIS A 117 0.06 17.94 2.47
N LEU A 118 0.26 17.11 3.49
CA LEU A 118 -0.33 17.28 4.81
C LEU A 118 0.18 18.54 5.55
N PHE A 119 1.46 18.89 5.39
CA PHE A 119 2.08 19.98 6.17
C PHE A 119 2.34 21.26 5.40
N VAL A 120 2.28 21.25 4.06
CA VAL A 120 2.51 22.44 3.24
C VAL A 120 1.30 22.74 2.39
N PHE A 121 0.86 21.79 1.56
CA PHE A 121 -0.20 22.06 0.60
C PHE A 121 -1.57 22.28 1.25
N ASP A 122 -2.02 21.36 2.10
CA ASP A 122 -3.34 21.40 2.75
C ASP A 122 -3.50 22.64 3.66
N PRO A 123 -2.50 23.03 4.50
CA PRO A 123 -2.55 24.29 5.24
C PRO A 123 -2.68 25.55 4.37
N LEU A 124 -2.07 25.57 3.18
CA LEU A 124 -2.12 26.73 2.28
C LEU A 124 -3.44 26.84 1.50
N HIS A 125 -4.19 25.74 1.38
CA HIS A 125 -5.35 25.64 0.49
C HIS A 125 -6.65 25.24 1.21
N ALA A 126 -6.64 25.17 2.54
CA ALA A 126 -7.83 24.83 3.33
C ALA A 126 -9.00 25.77 3.00
N GLY A 127 -10.17 25.19 2.72
CA GLY A 127 -11.39 25.91 2.32
C GLY A 127 -11.36 26.52 0.92
N THR A 128 -10.33 26.28 0.12
CA THR A 128 -10.24 26.81 -1.25
C THR A 128 -10.68 25.79 -2.30
N GLU A 129 -11.45 26.22 -3.30
CA GLU A 129 -11.79 25.38 -4.44
C GLU A 129 -10.56 25.17 -5.34
N LEU A 130 -10.10 23.92 -5.41
CA LEU A 130 -8.94 23.54 -6.22
C LEU A 130 -9.37 23.10 -7.64
N PRO A 131 -8.59 23.41 -8.69
CA PRO A 131 -8.85 22.92 -10.04
C PRO A 131 -8.94 21.38 -10.12
N ALA A 132 -8.21 20.68 -9.25
CA ALA A 132 -8.23 19.22 -9.14
C ALA A 132 -9.62 18.66 -8.81
N ALA A 133 -10.47 19.41 -8.09
CA ALA A 133 -11.84 18.99 -7.78
C ALA A 133 -12.69 18.78 -9.04
N ARG A 134 -12.37 19.47 -10.16
CA ARG A 134 -13.06 19.31 -11.45
C ARG A 134 -12.80 17.97 -12.12
N LEU A 135 -11.79 17.23 -11.68
CA LEU A 135 -11.49 15.89 -12.18
C LEU A 135 -12.38 14.82 -11.53
N LEU A 136 -13.04 15.14 -10.42
CA LEU A 136 -13.96 14.24 -9.74
C LEU A 136 -15.33 14.26 -10.45
N PRO A 137 -16.05 13.13 -10.48
CA PRO A 137 -17.35 13.04 -11.16
C PRO A 137 -18.50 13.69 -10.37
N PHE A 138 -18.22 14.25 -9.19
CA PHE A 138 -19.17 14.90 -8.30
C PHE A 138 -18.53 16.13 -7.64
N ALA A 139 -19.38 17.07 -7.22
CA ALA A 139 -18.93 18.24 -6.47
C ALA A 139 -18.40 17.82 -5.09
N VAL A 140 -17.30 18.45 -4.65
CA VAL A 140 -16.70 18.24 -3.34
C VAL A 140 -16.51 19.61 -2.70
N ASP A 141 -17.17 19.82 -1.57
CA ASP A 141 -16.98 21.01 -0.75
C ASP A 141 -15.66 20.85 0.05
N PRO A 142 -14.64 21.69 -0.21
CA PRO A 142 -13.35 21.54 0.46
C PRO A 142 -13.45 21.88 1.95
N ALA A 143 -12.88 21.03 2.79
CA ALA A 143 -12.84 21.29 4.22
C ALA A 143 -12.11 22.60 4.56
N PRO A 144 -12.63 23.42 5.48
CA PRO A 144 -12.04 24.71 5.84
C PRO A 144 -10.82 24.59 6.77
N THR A 145 -10.62 23.43 7.40
CA THR A 145 -9.53 23.17 8.33
C THR A 145 -8.60 22.10 7.79
N PRO A 146 -7.27 22.24 7.91
CA PRO A 146 -6.32 21.21 7.46
C PRO A 146 -6.56 19.88 8.18
N LEU A 147 -6.36 18.76 7.48
CA LEU A 147 -6.62 17.41 7.98
C LEU A 147 -5.83 17.11 9.25
N VAL A 148 -4.55 17.52 9.31
CA VAL A 148 -3.72 17.38 10.51
C VAL A 148 -4.35 18.10 11.70
N THR A 149 -4.85 19.32 11.50
CA THR A 149 -5.53 20.10 12.53
C THR A 149 -6.85 19.46 12.96
N THR A 150 -7.62 18.90 12.01
CA THR A 150 -8.87 18.19 12.30
C THR A 150 -8.63 16.96 13.19
N LEU A 151 -7.56 16.21 12.92
CA LEU A 151 -7.26 14.97 13.63
C LEU A 151 -6.53 15.19 14.96
N PHE A 152 -5.62 16.17 15.02
CA PHE A 152 -4.68 16.32 16.13
C PHE A 152 -4.78 17.65 16.90
N GLY A 153 -5.65 18.56 16.45
CA GLY A 153 -5.75 19.91 17.01
C GLY A 153 -4.68 20.86 16.46
N THR A 154 -4.71 22.12 16.93
CA THR A 154 -3.80 23.18 16.48
C THR A 154 -2.37 23.01 17.00
N GLU A 155 -2.21 22.32 18.13
CA GLU A 155 -0.92 21.98 18.74
C GLU A 155 -0.77 20.45 18.81
N PRO A 156 -0.46 19.81 17.66
CA PRO A 156 -0.53 18.37 17.56
C PRO A 156 0.57 17.69 18.41
N PRO A 157 0.24 16.69 19.24
CA PRO A 157 1.24 15.99 20.06
C PRO A 157 2.29 15.29 19.19
N VAL A 158 3.57 15.57 19.43
CA VAL A 158 4.69 15.03 18.64
C VAL A 158 4.65 13.49 18.52
N PRO A 159 4.40 12.71 19.61
CA PRO A 159 4.34 11.26 19.50
C PRO A 159 3.18 10.76 18.63
N ALA A 160 2.04 11.48 18.64
CA ALA A 160 0.87 11.11 17.83
C ALA A 160 1.12 11.36 16.34
N VAL A 161 1.72 12.50 15.98
CA VAL A 161 2.09 12.81 14.59
C VAL A 161 3.15 11.83 14.08
N PHE A 162 4.18 11.55 14.89
CA PHE A 162 5.22 10.58 14.52
C PHE A 162 4.62 9.19 14.26
N PHE A 163 3.74 8.71 15.15
CA PHE A 163 3.06 7.44 14.97
C PHE A 163 2.18 7.42 13.71
N ALA A 164 1.40 8.47 13.46
CA ALA A 164 0.59 8.59 12.26
C ALA A 164 1.45 8.55 10.99
N LEU A 165 2.60 9.23 10.98
CA LEU A 165 3.54 9.20 9.85
C LEU A 165 4.14 7.82 9.62
N LEU A 166 4.42 7.04 10.67
CA LEU A 166 4.86 5.65 10.52
C LEU A 166 3.79 4.78 9.86
N VAL A 167 2.52 4.93 10.28
CA VAL A 167 1.40 4.20 9.68
C VAL A 167 1.22 4.62 8.22
N LEU A 168 1.24 5.92 7.92
CA LEU A 168 1.11 6.44 6.56
C LEU A 168 2.27 6.01 5.64
N TRP A 169 3.49 5.94 6.17
CA TRP A 169 4.63 5.39 5.43
C TRP A 169 4.41 3.92 5.04
N ASP A 170 3.93 3.09 5.98
CA ASP A 170 3.59 1.69 5.72
C ASP A 170 2.48 1.57 4.65
N LEU A 171 1.46 2.44 4.70
CA LEU A 171 0.44 2.52 3.65
C LEU A 171 1.04 2.88 2.29
N CYS A 172 1.83 3.96 2.21
CA CYS A 172 2.48 4.41 0.97
C CYS A 172 3.34 3.30 0.35
N TYR A 173 4.06 2.53 1.18
CA TYR A 173 4.85 1.40 0.72
C TYR A 173 4.00 0.31 0.06
N ARG A 174 2.88 -0.08 0.69
CA ARG A 174 2.00 -1.12 0.15
C ARG A 174 1.25 -0.66 -1.09
N ILE A 175 0.82 0.60 -1.13
CA ILE A 175 0.22 1.24 -2.31
C ILE A 175 1.22 1.24 -3.48
N GLY A 176 2.47 1.63 -3.23
CA GLY A 176 3.54 1.57 -4.24
C GLY A 176 3.81 0.16 -4.75
N THR A 177 3.88 -0.82 -3.84
CA THR A 177 4.08 -2.25 -4.16
C THR A 177 2.94 -2.79 -5.02
N SER A 178 1.69 -2.50 -4.66
CA SER A 178 0.48 -2.87 -5.41
C SER A 178 0.47 -2.31 -6.83
N TRP A 179 0.83 -1.03 -6.98
CA TRP A 179 0.95 -0.39 -8.29
C TRP A 179 2.01 -1.07 -9.15
N TRP A 180 3.20 -1.30 -8.58
CA TRP A 180 4.27 -1.95 -9.32
C TRP A 180 3.90 -3.37 -9.74
N ALA A 181 3.29 -4.15 -8.84
CA ALA A 181 2.79 -5.48 -9.16
C ALA A 181 1.82 -5.44 -10.36
N ALA A 182 0.89 -4.49 -10.42
CA ALA A 182 -0.03 -4.34 -11.53
C ALA A 182 0.66 -4.01 -12.86
N VAL A 183 1.68 -3.14 -12.84
CA VAL A 183 2.49 -2.82 -14.03
C VAL A 183 3.25 -4.05 -14.52
N VAL A 184 3.87 -4.80 -13.61
CA VAL A 184 4.59 -6.03 -13.92
C VAL A 184 3.64 -7.10 -14.46
N SER A 185 2.39 -7.16 -13.99
CA SER A 185 1.36 -8.06 -14.54
C SER A 185 1.05 -7.78 -16.00
N ILE A 186 0.89 -6.52 -16.40
CA ILE A 186 0.72 -6.17 -17.82
C ILE A 186 1.96 -6.58 -18.63
N TYR A 187 3.15 -6.28 -18.14
CA TYR A 187 4.39 -6.71 -18.81
C TYR A 187 4.44 -8.23 -18.98
N ARG A 188 4.10 -9.00 -17.94
CA ARG A 188 4.07 -10.46 -17.94
C ARG A 188 3.15 -10.97 -19.04
N GLU A 189 1.92 -10.47 -19.11
CA GLU A 189 0.94 -10.90 -20.12
C GLU A 189 1.33 -10.53 -21.55
N LEU A 190 1.97 -9.38 -21.75
CA LEU A 190 2.38 -8.93 -23.09
C LEU A 190 3.67 -9.58 -23.59
N ARG A 191 4.64 -9.83 -22.70
CA ARG A 191 6.01 -10.25 -23.09
C ARG A 191 6.30 -11.72 -22.83
N LEU A 192 5.68 -12.31 -21.81
CA LEU A 192 5.98 -13.68 -21.38
C LEU A 192 4.85 -14.63 -21.74
N GLY A 193 3.61 -14.14 -21.71
CA GLY A 193 2.42 -14.89 -22.11
C GLY A 193 2.26 -16.23 -21.41
N PRO A 194 2.11 -16.25 -20.07
CA PRO A 194 1.88 -17.49 -19.33
C PRO A 194 0.66 -18.25 -19.87
N THR A 195 0.69 -19.58 -19.82
CA THR A 195 -0.42 -20.45 -20.25
C THR A 195 -0.69 -21.55 -19.23
N GLY A 196 -1.83 -22.23 -19.35
CA GLY A 196 -2.17 -23.38 -18.51
C GLY A 196 -2.29 -23.03 -17.02
N GLU A 197 -1.75 -23.89 -16.16
CA GLU A 197 -1.83 -23.74 -14.70
C GLU A 197 -1.17 -22.45 -14.18
N SER A 198 -0.10 -22.01 -14.85
CA SER A 198 0.59 -20.75 -14.51
C SER A 198 -0.34 -19.55 -14.72
N ALA A 199 -1.08 -19.53 -15.82
CA ALA A 199 -2.02 -18.46 -16.13
C ALA A 199 -3.19 -18.41 -15.13
N VAL A 200 -3.71 -19.57 -14.71
CA VAL A 200 -4.74 -19.64 -13.64
C VAL A 200 -4.22 -19.03 -12.34
N THR A 201 -3.00 -19.38 -11.93
CA THR A 201 -2.38 -18.84 -10.72
C THR A 201 -2.18 -17.33 -10.82
N PHE A 202 -1.71 -16.82 -11.96
CA PHE A 202 -1.57 -15.38 -12.17
C PHE A 202 -2.90 -14.63 -12.12
N ARG A 203 -3.98 -15.17 -12.69
CA ARG A 203 -5.31 -14.56 -12.56
C ARG A 203 -5.76 -14.44 -11.10
N ARG A 204 -5.43 -15.43 -10.26
CA ARG A 204 -5.70 -15.35 -8.81
C ARG A 204 -4.86 -14.26 -8.13
N ILE A 205 -3.59 -14.14 -8.51
CA ILE A 205 -2.70 -13.06 -8.03
C ILE A 205 -3.27 -11.69 -8.40
N GLU A 206 -3.76 -11.51 -9.63
CA GLU A 206 -4.40 -10.25 -10.03
C GLU A 206 -5.61 -9.91 -9.17
N TRP A 207 -6.44 -10.89 -8.82
CA TRP A 207 -7.58 -10.66 -7.91
C TRP A 207 -7.16 -10.28 -6.49
N PHE A 208 -6.05 -10.80 -5.98
CA PHE A 208 -5.51 -10.32 -4.70
C PHE A 208 -5.07 -8.86 -4.78
N ASN A 209 -4.50 -8.43 -5.91
CA ASN A 209 -4.09 -7.04 -6.09
C ASN A 209 -5.30 -6.10 -6.23
N VAL A 210 -6.34 -6.53 -6.98
CA VAL A 210 -7.63 -5.81 -7.04
C VAL A 210 -8.28 -5.73 -5.66
N ALA A 211 -8.28 -6.83 -4.90
CA ALA A 211 -8.83 -6.84 -3.55
C ALA A 211 -8.12 -5.82 -2.65
N PHE A 212 -6.79 -5.73 -2.72
CA PHE A 212 -6.05 -4.73 -1.96
C PHE A 212 -6.40 -3.30 -2.39
N ALA A 213 -6.50 -3.04 -3.70
CA ALA A 213 -6.92 -1.74 -4.21
C ALA A 213 -8.31 -1.35 -3.69
N VAL A 214 -9.29 -2.26 -3.72
CA VAL A 214 -10.65 -2.01 -3.22
C VAL A 214 -10.67 -1.74 -1.71
N VAL A 215 -9.84 -2.43 -0.92
CA VAL A 215 -9.77 -2.19 0.54
C VAL A 215 -9.36 -0.75 0.86
N GLN A 216 -8.58 -0.08 0.00
CA GLN A 216 -8.22 1.33 0.20
C GLN A 216 -9.42 2.28 0.18
N LEU A 217 -10.57 1.86 -0.34
CA LEU A 217 -11.82 2.64 -0.27
C LEU A 217 -12.28 2.86 1.18
N ALA A 218 -11.78 2.09 2.16
CA ALA A 218 -11.97 2.36 3.58
C ALA A 218 -11.42 3.73 4.02
N LEU A 219 -10.49 4.32 3.26
CA LEU A 219 -9.94 5.65 3.52
C LEU A 219 -10.83 6.78 2.95
N VAL A 220 -11.74 6.47 2.01
CA VAL A 220 -12.55 7.49 1.32
C VAL A 220 -13.35 8.36 2.30
N PRO A 221 -14.01 7.84 3.35
CA PRO A 221 -14.72 8.67 4.31
C PRO A 221 -13.83 9.71 5.00
N VAL A 222 -12.53 9.42 5.17
CA VAL A 222 -11.54 10.31 5.81
C VAL A 222 -11.11 11.45 4.89
N VAL A 223 -11.11 11.19 3.58
CA VAL A 223 -10.59 12.12 2.56
C VAL A 223 -11.69 12.68 1.65
N LEU A 224 -12.96 12.46 1.98
CA LEU A 224 -14.09 12.79 1.09
C LEU A 224 -14.17 14.29 0.79
N ASP A 225 -13.81 15.12 1.77
CA ASP A 225 -13.75 16.59 1.70
C ASP A 225 -12.35 17.12 1.32
N ARG A 226 -11.45 16.21 0.90
CA ARG A 226 -10.06 16.49 0.51
C ARG A 226 -9.86 16.16 -0.98
N PRO A 227 -10.19 17.06 -1.91
CA PRO A 227 -10.23 16.75 -3.35
C PRO A 227 -8.96 16.08 -3.90
N VAL A 228 -7.78 16.55 -3.48
CA VAL A 228 -6.49 16.00 -3.94
C VAL A 228 -6.28 14.58 -3.40
N LEU A 229 -6.48 14.35 -2.10
CA LEU A 229 -6.32 13.03 -1.50
C LEU A 229 -7.37 12.05 -2.03
N LEU A 230 -8.62 12.50 -2.18
CA LEU A 230 -9.69 11.70 -2.78
C LEU A 230 -9.34 11.28 -4.21
N LEU A 231 -8.83 12.20 -5.03
CA LEU A 231 -8.38 11.89 -6.39
C LEU A 231 -7.21 10.90 -6.39
N VAL A 232 -6.25 11.06 -5.47
CA VAL A 232 -5.10 10.15 -5.36
C VAL A 232 -5.54 8.74 -4.96
N VAL A 233 -6.36 8.61 -3.92
CA VAL A 233 -6.83 7.30 -3.43
C VAL A 233 -7.71 6.64 -4.49
N SER A 234 -8.75 7.32 -4.98
CA SER A 234 -9.66 6.78 -5.99
C SER A 234 -8.97 6.51 -7.33
N GLY A 235 -8.08 7.41 -7.77
CA GLY A 235 -7.29 7.26 -8.97
C GLY A 235 -6.36 6.06 -8.90
N HIS A 236 -5.72 5.81 -7.75
CA HIS A 236 -4.92 4.62 -7.53
C HIS A 236 -5.78 3.34 -7.57
N VAL A 237 -6.93 3.33 -6.88
CA VAL A 237 -7.86 2.18 -6.90
C VAL A 237 -8.27 1.84 -8.34
N LEU A 238 -8.65 2.85 -9.12
CA LEU A 238 -9.00 2.70 -10.53
C LEU A 238 -7.81 2.19 -11.35
N ALA A 239 -6.65 2.82 -11.23
CA ALA A 239 -5.46 2.47 -12.00
C ALA A 239 -5.03 1.01 -11.77
N VAL A 240 -4.93 0.57 -10.52
CA VAL A 240 -4.56 -0.82 -10.18
C VAL A 240 -5.62 -1.79 -10.66
N THR A 241 -6.90 -1.48 -10.46
CA THR A 241 -8.01 -2.34 -10.88
C THR A 241 -8.00 -2.51 -12.40
N THR A 242 -7.92 -1.41 -13.15
CA THR A 242 -7.87 -1.43 -14.62
C THR A 242 -6.66 -2.21 -15.12
N ALA A 243 -5.47 -1.99 -14.55
CA ALA A 243 -4.26 -2.70 -14.96
C ALA A 243 -4.36 -4.22 -14.72
N SER A 244 -4.79 -4.61 -13.52
CA SER A 244 -4.91 -6.02 -13.13
C SER A 244 -6.02 -6.74 -13.93
N VAL A 245 -7.19 -6.10 -14.11
CA VAL A 245 -8.28 -6.63 -14.95
C VAL A 245 -7.86 -6.73 -16.43
N THR A 246 -7.06 -5.78 -16.92
CA THR A 246 -6.50 -5.85 -18.28
C THR A 246 -5.57 -7.06 -18.42
N ALA A 247 -4.70 -7.31 -17.43
CA ALA A 247 -3.87 -8.50 -17.41
C ALA A 247 -4.71 -9.80 -17.41
N ILE A 248 -5.77 -9.89 -16.59
CA ILE A 248 -6.72 -11.01 -16.62
C ILE A 248 -7.35 -11.18 -18.01
N ALA A 249 -7.81 -10.08 -18.63
CA ALA A 249 -8.45 -10.13 -19.94
C ALA A 249 -7.48 -10.61 -21.04
N LEU A 250 -6.22 -10.16 -21.00
CA LEU A 250 -5.18 -10.63 -21.92
C LEU A 250 -4.89 -12.12 -21.72
N SER A 251 -4.81 -12.58 -20.47
CA SER A 251 -4.61 -13.99 -20.12
C SER A 251 -5.75 -14.87 -20.68
N ILE A 252 -7.01 -14.48 -20.46
CA ILE A 252 -8.18 -15.22 -20.96
C ILE A 252 -8.23 -15.24 -22.49
N ARG A 253 -7.91 -14.12 -23.15
CA ARG A 253 -7.90 -14.05 -24.62
C ARG A 253 -6.85 -14.96 -25.25
N ARG A 254 -5.75 -15.23 -24.57
CA ARG A 254 -4.67 -16.08 -25.05
C ARG A 254 -5.01 -17.58 -24.96
N GLU A 255 -5.90 -17.96 -24.05
CA GLU A 255 -6.36 -19.35 -23.86
C GLU A 255 -7.53 -19.74 -24.78
N ARG A 256 -8.15 -18.77 -25.46
CA ARG A 256 -9.20 -18.98 -26.46
C ARG A 256 -8.59 -19.13 -27.85
#